data_AF-A0A161ZQP7-F1
#
_entry.id   AF-A0A161ZQP7-F1
#
_cell.length_a   1.000
_cell.length_b   1.000
_cell.length_c   1.000
_cell.angle_alpha   90.00
_cell.angle_beta   90.00
_cell.angle_gamma   90.00
#
_symmetry.space_group_name_H-M   'P 1'
#
loop_
_entity.id
_entity.type
_entity.pdbx_description
1 polymer ?
#
loop_
_entity_poly.entity_id
_entity_poly.type
_entity_poly.pdbx_seq_one_letter_code
_entity_poly.pdbx_strand_id
1 'polypeptide(L)'
;MRMMQPAISVRTWQHWQYTLIFGVGSSVSHFSRQRTDIIKYQGDAVGAGEQAELINKDNLDTSRTRVGRVIYADPVQIWDSDSGKLTDFTSHFTFTIDTQSRAKYGHGIAFFLAPVGYQIPPNSVPGYLGLFNATRPVPSGNQIVQVEFDSYVNKGWDPPYEHVGINIDSIISAQTAPWNASLHSGDTADVWVMYNATTKNLSVFWSYKQNPNFQMNSSLFYQIDLKDVLPEVTSIGFSASIGYMAQQTFLKSWEFSSTLSEKNSRNRDKKGLVEWVWDLYGSAELVAAVDERLNSEFDAAQAECLIIVGLWCAHPDPNLRPLIRQAIQVLNFEVAMPSLPNTMPNPVYHAPFSTVTPVSSTSAASSTSAASSSQATISYTSKNFGR
;
A
#
# COMPACT_ATOMS: atom_id res chain seq x y z
N MET A 1 37.90 23.69 23.03
CA MET A 1 37.07 22.64 22.42
C MET A 1 35.63 23.15 22.48
N ARG A 2 35.04 23.47 21.32
CA ARG A 2 33.82 24.30 21.22
C ARG A 2 32.58 23.52 21.65
N MET A 3 31.81 24.13 22.57
CA MET A 3 30.41 23.80 22.81
C MET A 3 29.60 24.15 21.56
N MET A 4 28.76 23.23 21.09
CA MET A 4 27.66 23.52 20.18
C MET A 4 26.36 23.23 20.94
N GLN A 5 25.72 24.30 21.42
CA GLN A 5 24.29 24.30 21.70
C GLN A 5 23.52 24.44 20.38
N PRO A 6 22.34 23.83 20.25
CA PRO A 6 21.27 24.43 19.48
C PRO A 6 20.10 24.80 20.40
N ALA A 7 19.75 26.09 20.33
CA ALA A 7 18.57 26.67 20.95
C ALA A 7 17.29 26.10 20.32
N ILE A 8 16.42 25.52 21.14
CA ILE A 8 15.05 25.16 20.74
C ILE A 8 14.18 26.41 20.94
N SER A 9 13.81 27.04 19.83
CA SER A 9 12.86 28.15 19.79
C SER A 9 11.44 27.59 19.66
N VAL A 10 10.61 27.82 20.69
CA VAL A 10 9.19 27.45 20.74
C VAL A 10 8.37 28.51 19.99
N ARG A 11 7.77 28.15 18.85
CA ARG A 11 6.67 28.92 18.24
C ARG A 11 5.57 28.02 17.68
N THR A 12 4.40 28.14 18.31
CA THR A 12 3.03 28.05 17.76
C THR A 12 2.68 26.85 16.87
N TRP A 13 2.03 25.85 17.49
CA TRP A 13 1.20 24.86 16.81
C TRP A 13 -0.22 25.38 16.69
N GLN A 14 -0.67 25.68 15.47
CA GLN A 14 -2.10 25.69 15.15
C GLN A 14 -2.31 25.41 13.66
N HIS A 15 -3.19 24.44 13.41
CA HIS A 15 -3.79 24.01 12.16
C HIS A 15 -2.95 23.22 11.15
N TRP A 16 -3.09 21.90 11.26
CA TRP A 16 -3.27 21.05 10.09
C TRP A 16 -4.56 20.22 10.29
N GLN A 17 -5.57 20.51 9.48
CA GLN A 17 -6.56 19.50 9.13
C GLN A 17 -5.94 18.67 8.01
N TYR A 18 -5.58 17.42 8.31
CA TYR A 18 -5.49 16.38 7.29
C TYR A 18 -6.08 15.10 7.85
N THR A 19 -7.22 14.73 7.29
CA THR A 19 -7.70 13.35 7.30
C THR A 19 -6.85 12.58 6.29
N LEU A 20 -6.00 11.68 6.77
CA LEU A 20 -5.48 10.56 5.98
C LEU A 20 -5.63 9.31 6.85
N ILE A 21 -6.78 8.67 6.72
CA ILE A 21 -6.91 7.22 6.95
C ILE A 21 -6.38 6.58 5.66
N PHE A 22 -5.64 5.46 5.70
CA PHE A 22 -5.97 4.24 4.94
C PHE A 22 -4.95 3.12 5.24
N GLY A 23 -5.49 1.97 5.64
CA GLY A 23 -4.88 0.66 5.54
C GLY A 23 -5.92 -0.30 4.95
N VAL A 24 -5.45 -1.22 4.10
CA VAL A 24 -6.18 -2.22 3.29
C VAL A 24 -7.05 -1.63 2.17
N GLY A 25 -6.55 -1.73 0.92
CA GLY A 25 -7.15 -1.12 -0.28
C GLY A 25 -6.36 0.12 -0.69
N SER A 26 -5.22 -0.09 -1.36
CA SER A 26 -4.39 1.02 -1.86
C SER A 26 -4.86 1.37 -3.26
N SER A 27 -5.51 2.51 -3.45
CA SER A 27 -5.93 3.02 -4.77
C SER A 27 -5.04 4.20 -5.20
N VAL A 28 -4.46 4.10 -6.39
CA VAL A 28 -3.59 5.09 -7.01
C VAL A 28 -4.19 5.49 -8.34
N SER A 29 -4.68 6.73 -8.41
CA SER A 29 -5.12 7.39 -9.65
C SER A 29 -4.24 8.58 -10.02
N HIS A 30 -3.20 8.86 -9.22
CA HIS A 30 -2.26 9.95 -9.45
C HIS A 30 -0.82 9.47 -9.23
N PHE A 31 -0.08 9.39 -10.32
CA PHE A 31 1.29 8.91 -10.44
C PHE A 31 2.25 10.10 -10.46
N SER A 32 2.48 10.68 -9.29
CA SER A 32 3.51 11.72 -9.13
C SER A 32 4.89 11.10 -9.06
N ARG A 33 5.85 11.70 -9.76
CA ARG A 33 7.28 11.36 -9.64
C ARG A 33 7.83 11.56 -8.21
N GLN A 34 7.17 12.38 -7.40
CA GLN A 34 7.59 12.70 -6.03
C GLN A 34 6.92 11.82 -4.96
N ARG A 35 5.90 11.03 -5.31
CA ARG A 35 5.21 10.10 -4.38
C ARG A 35 5.88 8.73 -4.35
N THR A 36 7.12 8.70 -3.87
CA THR A 36 7.92 7.47 -3.77
C THR A 36 7.60 6.61 -2.55
N ASP A 37 6.81 7.15 -1.63
CA ASP A 37 6.27 6.49 -0.44
C ASP A 37 5.30 5.36 -0.79
N ILE A 38 4.59 5.48 -1.93
CA ILE A 38 3.57 4.49 -2.35
C ILE A 38 4.00 3.74 -3.62
N ILE A 39 4.68 4.41 -4.55
CA ILE A 39 5.08 3.84 -5.84
C ILE A 39 6.57 4.08 -6.10
N LYS A 40 7.29 3.01 -6.43
CA LYS A 40 8.69 3.05 -6.87
C LYS A 40 8.75 2.87 -8.37
N TYR A 41 9.50 3.73 -9.04
CA TYR A 41 9.77 3.64 -10.47
C TYR A 41 11.17 3.06 -10.70
N GLN A 42 11.31 2.16 -11.65
CA GLN A 42 12.59 1.59 -12.06
C GLN A 42 12.71 1.54 -13.58
N GLY A 43 13.96 1.48 -14.05
CA GLY A 43 14.26 1.57 -15.48
C GLY A 43 13.75 2.90 -16.03
N ASP A 44 12.98 2.83 -17.11
CA ASP A 44 12.43 3.98 -17.84
C ASP A 44 11.11 4.50 -17.30
N ALA A 45 10.50 3.80 -16.34
CA ALA A 45 9.19 4.18 -15.87
C ALA A 45 9.23 5.55 -15.18
N VAL A 46 8.18 6.35 -15.38
CA VAL A 46 8.07 7.68 -14.78
C VAL A 46 6.62 8.02 -14.47
N GLY A 47 6.39 8.65 -13.33
CA GLY A 47 5.09 9.25 -13.00
C GLY A 47 4.89 10.57 -13.75
N ALA A 48 3.79 10.68 -14.49
CA ALA A 48 3.42 11.82 -15.33
C ALA A 48 2.07 12.43 -14.90
N GLY A 49 1.84 12.57 -13.59
CA GLY A 49 0.63 13.20 -13.04
C GLY A 49 -0.53 12.22 -12.98
N GLU A 50 -1.40 12.21 -13.98
CA GLU A 50 -2.61 11.36 -14.02
C GLU A 50 -2.33 9.92 -14.50
N GLN A 51 -1.09 9.61 -14.87
CA GLN A 51 -0.69 8.30 -15.38
C GLN A 51 0.78 8.03 -15.10
N ALA A 52 1.16 6.76 -15.02
CA ALA A 52 2.55 6.35 -15.13
C ALA A 52 2.85 5.92 -16.57
N GLU A 53 3.95 6.43 -17.11
CA GLU A 53 4.50 5.98 -18.38
C GLU A 53 5.46 4.84 -18.08
N LEU A 54 5.20 3.65 -18.60
CA LEU A 54 6.09 2.51 -18.34
C LEU A 54 7.41 2.70 -19.09
N ILE A 55 7.38 3.34 -20.27
CA ILE A 55 8.56 3.78 -20.99
C ILE A 55 8.40 5.27 -21.29
N ASN A 56 9.31 6.09 -20.76
CA ASN A 56 9.30 7.53 -20.96
C ASN A 56 9.43 7.90 -22.44
N LYS A 57 8.43 8.64 -22.96
CA LYS A 57 8.37 9.06 -24.37
C LYS A 57 9.40 10.13 -24.77
N ASP A 58 9.86 10.93 -23.83
CA ASP A 58 10.75 12.07 -24.10
C ASP A 58 12.22 11.65 -24.28
N ASN A 59 12.56 10.38 -24.01
CA ASN A 59 13.91 9.83 -24.15
C ASN A 59 13.90 8.46 -24.87
N LEU A 60 13.02 8.32 -25.87
CA LEU A 60 12.82 7.08 -26.64
C LEU A 60 13.97 6.84 -27.63
N ASP A 61 14.99 6.10 -27.21
CA ASP A 61 15.88 5.40 -28.14
C ASP A 61 15.36 3.97 -28.39
N THR A 62 14.54 3.83 -29.44
CA THR A 62 13.97 2.54 -29.86
C THR A 62 14.99 1.62 -30.55
N SER A 63 16.22 2.08 -30.79
CA SER A 63 17.30 1.21 -31.29
C SER A 63 17.84 0.27 -30.21
N ARG A 64 17.49 0.51 -28.93
CA ARG A 64 17.89 -0.28 -27.78
C ARG A 64 16.67 -0.86 -27.07
N THR A 65 16.91 -1.93 -26.32
CA THR A 65 15.89 -2.43 -25.39
C THR A 65 15.74 -1.47 -24.24
N ARG A 66 14.50 -1.10 -23.95
CA ARG A 66 14.13 -0.27 -22.80
C ARG A 66 13.13 -1.04 -21.95
N VAL A 67 13.27 -0.95 -20.65
CA VAL A 67 12.42 -1.61 -19.66
C VAL A 67 12.02 -0.55 -18.65
N GLY A 68 10.77 -0.52 -18.22
CA GLY A 68 10.38 0.25 -17.06
C GLY A 68 9.38 -0.49 -16.19
N ARG A 69 9.50 -0.27 -14.88
CA ARG A 69 8.67 -0.90 -13.87
C ARG A 69 8.06 0.12 -12.92
N VAL A 70 6.79 -0.08 -12.62
CA VAL A 70 6.04 0.66 -11.59
C VAL A 70 5.72 -0.33 -10.48
N ILE A 71 6.29 -0.14 -9.29
CA ILE A 71 6.29 -1.13 -8.21
C ILE A 71 5.60 -0.53 -6.99
N TYR A 72 4.74 -1.29 -6.32
CA TYR A 72 4.22 -0.87 -5.02
C TYR A 72 5.37 -0.80 -4.00
N ALA A 73 5.43 0.29 -3.23
CA ALA A 73 6.59 0.57 -2.39
C ALA A 73 6.77 -0.46 -1.27
N ASP A 74 5.65 -0.92 -0.70
CA ASP A 74 5.63 -1.87 0.40
C ASP A 74 5.54 -3.32 -0.10
N PRO A 75 6.20 -4.26 0.57
CA PRO A 75 6.00 -5.67 0.31
C PRO A 75 4.56 -6.13 0.59
N VAL A 76 4.13 -7.19 -0.08
CA VAL A 76 2.81 -7.78 0.07
C VAL A 76 2.94 -9.23 0.53
N GLN A 77 2.36 -9.54 1.69
CA GLN A 77 2.31 -10.90 2.21
C GLN A 77 1.27 -11.75 1.46
N ILE A 78 1.75 -12.76 0.74
CA ILE A 78 0.93 -13.68 -0.09
C ILE A 78 0.52 -14.92 0.69
N TRP A 79 1.36 -15.38 1.61
CA TRP A 79 1.04 -16.47 2.52
C TRP A 79 1.84 -16.34 3.82
N ASP A 80 1.45 -17.12 4.83
CA ASP A 80 2.04 -17.14 6.17
C ASP A 80 2.61 -18.53 6.44
N SER A 81 3.91 -18.64 6.70
CA SER A 81 4.58 -19.93 6.94
C SER A 81 4.14 -20.61 8.23
N ASP A 82 3.88 -19.84 9.29
CA ASP A 82 3.45 -20.36 10.59
C ASP A 82 2.13 -21.13 10.48
N SER A 83 1.14 -20.54 9.81
CA SER A 83 -0.20 -21.12 9.65
C SER A 83 -0.38 -21.92 8.35
N GLY A 84 0.53 -21.74 7.40
CA GLY A 84 0.40 -22.25 6.03
C GLY A 84 -0.74 -21.58 5.24
N LYS A 85 -1.31 -20.48 5.73
CA LYS A 85 -2.49 -19.84 5.14
C LYS A 85 -2.11 -18.93 3.97
N LEU A 86 -2.82 -19.09 2.85
CA LEU A 86 -2.77 -18.19 1.69
C LEU A 86 -3.70 -16.98 1.86
N THR A 87 -3.37 -15.88 1.21
CA THR A 87 -4.22 -14.69 1.10
C THR A 87 -5.10 -14.73 -0.14
N ASP A 88 -6.32 -14.23 -0.03
CA ASP A 88 -7.06 -13.80 -1.22
C ASP A 88 -6.54 -12.42 -1.62
N PHE A 89 -6.49 -12.13 -2.91
CA PHE A 89 -6.19 -10.77 -3.36
C PHE A 89 -6.98 -10.38 -4.60
N THR A 90 -7.16 -9.08 -4.78
CA THR A 90 -7.66 -8.47 -6.00
C THR A 90 -6.79 -7.28 -6.36
N SER A 91 -6.24 -7.30 -7.57
CA SER A 91 -5.63 -6.15 -8.22
C SER A 91 -6.58 -5.66 -9.31
N HIS A 92 -6.98 -4.40 -9.24
CA HIS A 92 -7.83 -3.75 -10.23
C HIS A 92 -7.06 -2.58 -10.84
N PHE A 93 -6.89 -2.55 -12.14
CA PHE A 93 -6.11 -1.49 -12.78
C PHE A 93 -6.64 -1.14 -14.15
N THR A 94 -6.35 0.08 -14.57
CA THR A 94 -6.62 0.53 -15.93
C THR A 94 -5.33 0.91 -16.63
N PHE A 95 -5.22 0.57 -17.91
CA PHE A 95 -4.06 0.91 -18.73
C PHE A 95 -4.46 1.21 -20.17
N THR A 96 -3.55 1.86 -20.90
CA THR A 96 -3.69 2.10 -22.35
C THR A 96 -2.44 1.61 -23.06
N ILE A 97 -2.63 0.96 -24.21
CA ILE A 97 -1.57 0.73 -25.20
C ILE A 97 -1.92 1.51 -26.46
N ASP A 98 -1.01 2.38 -26.91
CA ASP A 98 -1.10 3.06 -28.19
C ASP A 98 -0.09 2.45 -29.17
N THR A 99 -0.62 1.77 -30.19
CA THR A 99 0.15 1.14 -31.27
C THR A 99 0.66 2.14 -32.31
N GLN A 100 0.24 3.41 -32.22
CA GLN A 100 0.60 4.50 -33.12
C GLN A 100 0.31 4.18 -34.60
N SER A 101 -0.73 3.38 -34.87
CA SER A 101 -1.09 2.91 -36.21
C SER A 101 0.05 2.19 -36.96
N ARG A 102 1.02 1.63 -36.25
CA ARG A 102 2.17 0.95 -36.85
C ARG A 102 1.75 -0.45 -37.29
N ALA A 103 2.30 -0.92 -38.41
CA ALA A 103 2.13 -2.30 -38.85
C ALA A 103 2.83 -3.33 -37.93
N LYS A 104 3.78 -2.88 -37.10
CA LYS A 104 4.43 -3.67 -36.06
C LYS A 104 4.63 -2.82 -34.80
N TYR A 105 4.22 -3.34 -33.66
CA TYR A 105 4.26 -2.74 -32.33
C TYR A 105 4.53 -3.84 -31.29
N GLY A 106 4.97 -3.50 -30.07
CA GLY A 106 5.27 -4.48 -29.03
C GLY A 106 5.94 -3.87 -27.79
N HIS A 107 6.06 -4.57 -26.67
CA HIS A 107 5.80 -6.02 -26.47
C HIS A 107 4.72 -6.32 -25.42
N GLY A 108 4.02 -5.31 -24.94
CA GLY A 108 2.91 -5.47 -24.00
C GLY A 108 3.17 -4.87 -22.63
N ILE A 109 2.37 -5.28 -21.66
CA ILE A 109 2.48 -4.93 -20.24
C ILE A 109 2.20 -6.17 -19.40
N ALA A 110 2.91 -6.34 -18.28
CA ALA A 110 2.67 -7.41 -17.32
C ALA A 110 2.45 -6.87 -15.91
N PHE A 111 1.39 -7.32 -15.24
CA PHE A 111 1.27 -7.25 -13.79
C PHE A 111 2.02 -8.44 -13.19
N PHE A 112 2.90 -8.22 -12.22
CA PHE A 112 3.74 -9.28 -11.66
C PHE A 112 3.73 -9.32 -10.14
N LEU A 113 3.94 -10.52 -9.60
CA LEU A 113 4.33 -10.82 -8.23
C LEU A 113 5.72 -11.49 -8.29
N ALA A 114 6.69 -10.96 -7.55
CA ALA A 114 8.07 -11.44 -7.56
C ALA A 114 8.72 -11.29 -6.17
N PRO A 115 9.88 -11.89 -5.90
CA PRO A 115 10.59 -11.69 -4.63
C PRO A 115 10.87 -10.21 -4.35
N VAL A 116 10.88 -9.84 -3.06
CA VAL A 116 11.21 -8.46 -2.66
C VAL A 116 12.61 -8.10 -3.16
N GLY A 117 12.73 -6.97 -3.85
CA GLY A 117 13.98 -6.52 -4.43
C GLY A 117 14.39 -7.22 -5.73
N TYR A 118 13.48 -7.99 -6.36
CA TYR A 118 13.71 -8.61 -7.67
C TYR A 118 14.14 -7.55 -8.70
N GLN A 119 15.33 -7.72 -9.30
CA GLN A 119 15.93 -6.76 -10.21
C GLN A 119 15.51 -7.02 -11.66
N ILE A 120 15.62 -6.01 -12.53
CA ILE A 120 15.45 -6.22 -13.98
C ILE A 120 16.55 -7.18 -14.44
N PRO A 121 16.23 -8.36 -15.01
CA PRO A 121 17.25 -9.32 -15.38
C PRO A 121 18.15 -8.79 -16.50
N PRO A 122 19.46 -9.11 -16.47
CA PRO A 122 20.31 -8.82 -17.61
C PRO A 122 19.82 -9.61 -18.84
N ASN A 123 20.06 -9.08 -20.04
CA ASN A 123 19.62 -9.69 -21.31
C ASN A 123 18.10 -9.93 -21.39
N SER A 124 17.29 -9.17 -20.66
CA SER A 124 15.84 -9.15 -20.85
C SER A 124 15.50 -8.36 -22.12
N VAL A 125 15.58 -9.03 -23.28
CA VAL A 125 15.19 -8.44 -24.57
C VAL A 125 13.68 -8.12 -24.57
N PRO A 126 13.16 -7.30 -25.50
CA PRO A 126 11.84 -6.70 -25.34
C PRO A 126 10.66 -7.67 -25.15
N GLY A 127 10.70 -8.88 -25.73
CA GLY A 127 9.66 -9.90 -25.52
C GLY A 127 9.72 -10.60 -24.15
N TYR A 128 10.72 -10.30 -23.31
CA TYR A 128 10.88 -10.87 -21.96
C TYR A 128 10.35 -9.92 -20.87
N LEU A 129 9.74 -8.80 -21.28
CA LEU A 129 9.00 -7.84 -20.45
C LEU A 129 9.79 -7.25 -19.28
N GLY A 130 11.13 -7.30 -19.30
CA GLY A 130 11.94 -6.88 -18.16
C GLY A 130 11.84 -7.80 -16.94
N LEU A 131 11.30 -9.00 -17.10
CA LEU A 131 11.01 -9.95 -16.02
C LEU A 131 11.79 -11.27 -16.17
N PHE A 132 12.22 -11.61 -17.39
CA PHE A 132 12.97 -12.84 -17.65
C PHE A 132 14.29 -12.57 -18.38
N ASN A 133 15.24 -13.49 -18.27
CA ASN A 133 16.54 -13.41 -18.92
C ASN A 133 16.56 -14.34 -20.15
N ALA A 134 16.81 -13.78 -21.34
CA ALA A 134 16.79 -14.53 -22.60
C ALA A 134 17.90 -15.58 -22.74
N THR A 135 18.93 -15.54 -21.89
CA THR A 135 20.04 -16.51 -21.91
C THR A 135 19.92 -17.59 -20.84
N ARG A 136 18.81 -17.63 -20.10
CA ARG A 136 18.55 -18.61 -19.04
C ARG A 136 17.42 -19.55 -19.46
N PRO A 137 17.47 -20.82 -19.00
CA PRO A 137 16.34 -21.73 -19.20
C PRO A 137 15.11 -21.22 -18.46
N VAL A 138 13.94 -21.58 -18.99
CA VAL A 138 12.65 -21.46 -18.32
C VAL A 138 12.13 -22.88 -18.00
N PRO A 139 11.52 -23.15 -16.82
CA PRO A 139 11.29 -22.24 -15.70
C PRO A 139 12.59 -21.69 -15.10
N SER A 140 12.57 -20.42 -14.71
CA SER A 140 13.78 -19.68 -14.38
C SER A 140 14.29 -19.87 -12.95
N GLY A 141 13.46 -20.43 -12.06
CA GLY A 141 13.71 -20.47 -10.62
C GLY A 141 13.65 -19.08 -9.97
N ASN A 142 13.09 -18.09 -10.66
CA ASN A 142 13.04 -16.70 -10.20
C ASN A 142 11.83 -16.43 -9.30
N GLN A 143 10.93 -17.40 -9.15
CA GLN A 143 9.76 -17.33 -8.26
C GLN A 143 8.83 -16.17 -8.64
N ILE A 144 8.39 -16.14 -9.90
CA ILE A 144 7.56 -15.07 -10.45
C ILE A 144 6.23 -15.61 -10.94
N VAL A 145 5.16 -14.88 -10.66
CA VAL A 145 3.88 -15.06 -11.33
C VAL A 145 3.54 -13.75 -12.02
N GLN A 146 3.18 -13.82 -13.30
CA GLN A 146 2.74 -12.64 -14.05
C GLN A 146 1.43 -12.88 -14.79
N VAL A 147 0.73 -11.78 -15.02
CA VAL A 147 -0.38 -11.67 -15.98
C VAL A 147 0.06 -10.70 -17.05
N GLU A 148 0.23 -11.18 -18.28
CA GLU A 148 0.67 -10.39 -19.42
C GLU A 148 -0.47 -10.03 -20.36
N PHE A 149 -0.41 -8.83 -20.95
CA PHE A 149 -1.16 -8.42 -22.12
C PHE A 149 -0.14 -8.25 -23.25
N ASP A 150 0.08 -9.32 -24.01
CA ASP A 150 1.11 -9.42 -25.02
C ASP A 150 0.60 -8.96 -26.39
N SER A 151 1.18 -7.87 -26.87
CA SER A 151 0.86 -7.21 -28.13
C SER A 151 1.76 -7.65 -29.29
N TYR A 152 2.70 -8.57 -29.07
CA TYR A 152 3.63 -9.02 -30.10
C TYR A 152 3.87 -10.53 -30.06
N VAL A 153 3.46 -11.22 -31.13
CA VAL A 153 3.66 -12.67 -31.26
C VAL A 153 5.14 -13.01 -31.51
N ASN A 154 5.84 -13.42 -30.45
CA ASN A 154 7.17 -14.00 -30.50
C ASN A 154 7.13 -15.48 -30.89
N LYS A 155 7.71 -15.79 -32.06
CA LYS A 155 7.87 -17.17 -32.52
C LYS A 155 8.73 -17.98 -31.55
N GLY A 156 8.17 -19.08 -31.06
CA GLY A 156 8.87 -20.07 -30.24
C GLY A 156 8.21 -20.28 -28.88
N TRP A 157 7.47 -19.30 -28.36
CA TRP A 157 6.75 -19.44 -27.10
C TRP A 157 5.30 -18.93 -27.12
N ASP A 158 4.97 -17.98 -28.00
CA ASP A 158 3.60 -17.45 -28.03
C ASP A 158 2.64 -18.29 -28.87
N PRO A 159 1.33 -18.24 -28.53
CA PRO A 159 0.29 -18.65 -29.46
C PRO A 159 0.35 -17.82 -30.76
N PRO A 160 -0.28 -18.28 -31.87
CA PRO A 160 -0.22 -17.58 -33.16
C PRO A 160 -1.11 -16.32 -33.21
N TYR A 161 -1.33 -15.66 -32.07
CA TYR A 161 -2.16 -14.47 -31.89
C TYR A 161 -1.68 -13.67 -30.66
N GLU A 162 -1.92 -12.36 -30.67
CA GLU A 162 -1.79 -11.51 -29.48
C GLU A 162 -2.72 -12.02 -28.38
N HIS A 163 -2.29 -11.94 -27.12
CA HIS A 163 -2.98 -12.67 -26.07
C HIS A 163 -2.87 -12.01 -24.69
N VAL A 164 -3.81 -12.37 -23.82
CA VAL A 164 -3.63 -12.25 -22.37
C VAL A 164 -3.14 -13.61 -21.87
N GLY A 165 -2.16 -13.59 -20.97
CA GLY A 165 -1.49 -14.78 -20.46
C GLY A 165 -1.34 -14.80 -18.93
N ILE A 166 -1.40 -15.99 -18.32
CA ILE A 166 -0.87 -16.24 -16.98
C ILE A 166 0.43 -17.03 -17.13
N ASN A 167 1.53 -16.50 -16.63
CA ASN A 167 2.84 -17.16 -16.71
C ASN A 167 3.39 -17.44 -15.31
N ILE A 168 3.92 -18.64 -15.15
CA ILE A 168 4.40 -19.18 -13.87
C ILE A 168 5.88 -19.50 -14.02
N ASP A 169 6.72 -18.63 -13.45
CA ASP A 169 8.19 -18.71 -13.45
C ASP A 169 8.80 -18.95 -14.85
N SER A 170 8.09 -18.54 -15.90
CA SER A 170 8.44 -18.76 -17.30
C SER A 170 7.86 -17.64 -18.15
N ILE A 171 8.50 -17.31 -19.28
CA ILE A 171 7.89 -16.43 -20.29
C ILE A 171 6.81 -17.16 -21.10
N ILE A 172 6.79 -18.49 -21.09
CA ILE A 172 5.74 -19.28 -21.74
C ILE A 172 4.50 -19.28 -20.85
N SER A 173 3.40 -18.71 -21.35
CA SER A 173 2.11 -18.70 -20.65
C SER A 173 1.58 -20.11 -20.39
N ALA A 174 1.14 -20.37 -19.15
CA ALA A 174 0.48 -21.61 -18.75
C ALA A 174 -0.97 -21.68 -19.24
N GLN A 175 -1.62 -20.51 -19.35
CA GLN A 175 -2.94 -20.35 -19.95
C GLN A 175 -2.97 -19.04 -20.71
N THR A 176 -3.61 -19.06 -21.89
CA THR A 176 -3.79 -17.87 -22.72
C THR A 176 -5.25 -17.68 -23.11
N ALA A 177 -5.60 -16.46 -23.49
CA ALA A 177 -6.84 -16.13 -24.19
C ALA A 177 -6.56 -15.10 -25.30
N PRO A 178 -7.21 -15.22 -26.48
CA PRO A 178 -7.01 -14.27 -27.57
C PRO A 178 -7.34 -12.84 -27.17
N TRP A 179 -6.46 -11.91 -27.55
CA TRP A 179 -6.60 -10.48 -27.35
C TRP A 179 -5.96 -9.74 -28.52
N ASN A 180 -6.27 -8.45 -28.72
CA ASN A 180 -5.71 -7.71 -29.85
C ASN A 180 -5.55 -6.24 -29.47
N ALA A 181 -4.30 -5.81 -29.34
CA ALA A 181 -3.95 -4.45 -28.98
C ALA A 181 -4.34 -3.44 -30.06
N SER A 182 -4.18 -3.79 -31.35
CA SER A 182 -4.51 -2.88 -32.45
C SER A 182 -6.01 -2.57 -32.56
N LEU A 183 -6.89 -3.52 -32.23
CA LEU A 183 -8.35 -3.26 -32.19
C LEU A 183 -8.74 -2.28 -31.09
N HIS A 184 -7.89 -2.12 -30.08
CA HIS A 184 -8.10 -1.30 -28.89
C HIS A 184 -7.00 -0.27 -28.69
N SER A 185 -6.34 0.16 -29.76
CA SER A 185 -5.23 1.09 -29.69
C SER A 185 -5.71 2.44 -29.16
N GLY A 186 -5.15 2.87 -28.04
CA GLY A 186 -5.56 4.10 -27.34
C GLY A 186 -6.78 3.95 -26.44
N ASP A 187 -7.51 2.83 -26.52
CA ASP A 187 -8.62 2.55 -25.60
C ASP A 187 -8.08 2.23 -24.20
N THR A 188 -8.87 2.58 -23.17
CA THR A 188 -8.55 2.20 -21.79
C THR A 188 -9.06 0.79 -21.52
N ALA A 189 -8.12 -0.14 -21.29
CA ALA A 189 -8.42 -1.46 -20.75
C ALA A 189 -8.68 -1.34 -19.24
N ASP A 190 -9.74 -1.99 -18.76
CA ASP A 190 -10.14 -2.09 -17.36
C ASP A 190 -10.02 -3.55 -16.91
N VAL A 191 -9.15 -3.84 -15.93
CA VAL A 191 -8.62 -5.18 -15.67
C VAL A 191 -8.68 -5.58 -14.21
N TRP A 192 -9.17 -6.79 -13.95
CA TRP A 192 -9.17 -7.43 -12.64
C TRP A 192 -8.30 -8.69 -12.66
N VAL A 193 -7.36 -8.76 -11.73
CA VAL A 193 -6.59 -9.97 -11.41
C VAL A 193 -6.97 -10.39 -9.99
N MET A 194 -7.57 -11.56 -9.86
CA MET A 194 -8.16 -12.04 -8.62
C MET A 194 -7.58 -13.41 -8.27
N TYR A 195 -7.15 -13.59 -7.03
CA TYR A 195 -6.76 -14.89 -6.52
C TYR A 195 -7.66 -15.31 -5.37
N ASN A 196 -8.27 -16.48 -5.52
CA ASN A 196 -9.04 -17.13 -4.47
C ASN A 196 -8.18 -18.20 -3.80
N ALA A 197 -7.81 -17.97 -2.55
CA ALA A 197 -6.92 -18.83 -1.79
C ALA A 197 -7.52 -20.22 -1.50
N THR A 198 -8.85 -20.29 -1.38
CA THR A 198 -9.56 -21.55 -1.08
C THR A 198 -9.57 -22.48 -2.29
N THR A 199 -9.85 -21.94 -3.47
CA THR A 199 -9.90 -22.71 -4.72
C THR A 199 -8.57 -22.75 -5.46
N LYS A 200 -7.55 -22.04 -4.96
CA LYS A 200 -6.23 -21.87 -5.58
C LYS A 200 -6.34 -21.41 -7.02
N ASN A 201 -7.23 -20.45 -7.27
CA ASN A 201 -7.59 -20.04 -8.62
C ASN A 201 -7.17 -18.59 -8.86
N LEU A 202 -6.28 -18.39 -9.83
CA LEU A 202 -5.90 -17.08 -10.33
C LEU A 202 -6.74 -16.78 -11.58
N SER A 203 -7.63 -15.80 -11.47
CA SER A 203 -8.53 -15.38 -12.54
C SER A 203 -8.16 -13.99 -13.03
N VAL A 204 -8.25 -13.79 -14.34
CA VAL A 204 -8.04 -12.52 -15.01
C VAL A 204 -9.29 -12.19 -15.82
N PHE A 205 -9.77 -10.97 -15.70
CA PHE A 205 -10.87 -10.43 -16.50
C PHE A 205 -10.49 -9.04 -17.01
N TRP A 206 -10.88 -8.72 -18.24
CA TRP A 206 -10.66 -7.39 -18.81
C TRP A 206 -11.83 -6.92 -19.65
N SER A 207 -11.97 -5.59 -19.77
CA SER A 207 -13.01 -4.96 -20.59
C SER A 207 -12.54 -3.61 -21.12
N TYR A 208 -13.18 -3.18 -22.23
CA TYR A 208 -13.06 -1.84 -22.80
C TYR A 208 -14.37 -1.04 -22.70
N LYS A 209 -15.41 -1.63 -22.07
CA LYS A 209 -16.73 -1.03 -21.90
C LYS A 209 -16.86 -0.37 -20.52
N GLN A 210 -17.61 0.74 -20.48
CA GLN A 210 -18.08 1.31 -19.22
C GLN A 210 -19.08 0.36 -18.55
N ASN A 211 -18.88 0.03 -17.27
CA ASN A 211 -19.66 -0.93 -16.47
C ASN A 211 -19.66 -2.37 -17.02
N PRO A 212 -18.53 -3.09 -16.95
CA PRO A 212 -18.43 -4.42 -17.51
C PRO A 212 -19.22 -5.49 -16.75
N ASN A 213 -19.84 -6.40 -17.50
CA ASN A 213 -20.35 -7.66 -16.96
C ASN A 213 -19.26 -8.73 -17.07
N PHE A 214 -18.93 -9.37 -15.95
CA PHE A 214 -17.92 -10.44 -15.81
C PHE A 214 -18.25 -11.76 -16.56
N GLN A 215 -19.31 -11.81 -17.36
CA GLN A 215 -19.76 -13.00 -18.11
C GLN A 215 -19.30 -13.02 -19.58
N MET A 216 -18.34 -12.17 -19.97
CA MET A 216 -17.84 -12.10 -21.35
C MET A 216 -16.63 -13.02 -21.60
N ASN A 217 -16.34 -13.28 -22.88
CA ASN A 217 -15.20 -14.06 -23.37
C ASN A 217 -13.82 -13.43 -23.07
N SER A 218 -13.79 -12.28 -22.39
CA SER A 218 -12.58 -11.55 -22.00
C SER A 218 -12.11 -11.97 -20.60
N SER A 219 -11.89 -13.27 -20.43
CA SER A 219 -11.39 -13.82 -19.17
C SER A 219 -10.55 -15.07 -19.40
N LEU A 220 -9.68 -15.37 -18.44
CA LEU A 220 -8.98 -16.64 -18.33
C LEU A 220 -8.70 -16.92 -16.85
N PHE A 221 -8.45 -18.18 -16.51
CA PHE A 221 -8.06 -18.55 -15.16
C PHE A 221 -7.04 -19.69 -15.19
N TYR A 222 -6.30 -19.83 -14.10
CA TYR A 222 -5.36 -20.93 -13.91
C TYR A 222 -5.37 -21.37 -12.44
N GLN A 223 -5.46 -22.69 -12.22
CA GLN A 223 -5.35 -23.25 -10.89
C GLN A 223 -3.88 -23.37 -10.50
N ILE A 224 -3.48 -22.66 -9.44
CA ILE A 224 -2.13 -22.61 -8.94
C ILE A 224 -2.12 -22.42 -7.43
N ASP A 225 -1.33 -23.22 -6.74
CA ASP A 225 -0.95 -22.92 -5.36
C ASP A 225 0.20 -21.90 -5.37
N LEU A 226 -0.09 -20.64 -5.01
CA LEU A 226 0.94 -19.60 -4.99
C LEU A 226 2.06 -19.88 -3.97
N LYS A 227 1.82 -20.72 -2.96
CA LYS A 227 2.86 -21.12 -1.99
C LYS A 227 3.95 -21.99 -2.63
N ASP A 228 3.62 -22.72 -3.68
CA ASP A 228 4.57 -23.60 -4.37
C ASP A 228 5.51 -22.82 -5.31
N VAL A 229 5.23 -21.54 -5.54
CA VAL A 229 5.96 -20.70 -6.51
C VAL A 229 6.55 -19.45 -5.88
N LEU A 230 5.76 -18.70 -5.12
CA LEU A 230 6.13 -17.39 -4.57
C LEU A 230 6.65 -17.50 -3.12
N PRO A 231 7.59 -16.62 -2.71
CA PRO A 231 7.93 -16.46 -1.31
C PRO A 231 6.73 -15.91 -0.50
N GLU A 232 6.80 -15.98 0.83
CA GLU A 232 5.75 -15.49 1.74
C GLU A 232 5.40 -14.02 1.50
N VAL A 233 6.43 -13.22 1.21
CA VAL A 233 6.33 -11.79 1.01
C VAL A 233 6.90 -11.45 -0.37
N THR A 234 6.14 -10.71 -1.17
CA THR A 234 6.45 -10.39 -2.56
C THR A 234 6.42 -8.90 -2.82
N SER A 235 7.16 -8.45 -3.84
CA SER A 235 6.90 -7.17 -4.49
C SER A 235 5.88 -7.37 -5.61
N ILE A 236 4.96 -6.42 -5.73
CA ILE A 236 3.98 -6.38 -6.82
C ILE A 236 4.16 -5.13 -7.67
N GLY A 237 3.83 -5.22 -8.95
CA GLY A 237 3.95 -4.09 -9.84
C GLY A 237 3.64 -4.40 -11.29
N PHE A 238 3.99 -3.45 -12.15
CA PHE A 238 3.86 -3.55 -13.59
C PHE A 238 5.22 -3.46 -14.24
N SER A 239 5.41 -4.21 -15.31
CA SER A 239 6.60 -4.16 -16.16
C SER A 239 6.19 -4.07 -17.61
N ALA A 240 6.90 -3.25 -18.38
CA ALA A 240 6.78 -3.25 -19.83
C ALA A 240 8.17 -3.03 -20.44
N SER A 241 8.32 -3.46 -21.68
CA SER A 241 9.52 -3.20 -22.46
C SER A 241 9.22 -2.93 -23.91
N ILE A 242 10.12 -2.16 -24.50
CA ILE A 242 10.11 -1.85 -25.93
C ILE A 242 11.47 -2.13 -26.54
N GLY A 243 11.47 -2.23 -27.86
CA GLY A 243 12.66 -2.14 -28.69
C GLY A 243 12.31 -1.43 -30.00
N TYR A 244 12.73 -1.99 -31.12
CA TYR A 244 12.44 -1.44 -32.45
C TYR A 244 10.92 -1.28 -32.74
N MET A 245 10.12 -2.18 -32.16
CA MET A 245 8.66 -2.16 -32.25
C MET A 245 8.08 -1.20 -31.21
N ALA A 246 8.20 0.11 -31.47
CA ALA A 246 7.63 1.13 -30.60
C ALA A 246 6.11 0.94 -30.40
N GLN A 247 5.70 1.03 -29.14
CA GLN A 247 4.34 1.26 -28.67
C GLN A 247 4.44 2.18 -27.45
N GLN A 248 3.35 2.85 -27.08
CA GLN A 248 3.28 3.55 -25.80
C GLN A 248 2.38 2.79 -24.83
N THR A 249 2.82 2.71 -23.57
CA THR A 249 2.13 1.97 -22.53
C THR A 249 1.99 2.85 -21.29
N PHE A 250 0.75 3.08 -20.88
CA PHE A 250 0.42 3.95 -19.76
C PHE A 250 -0.43 3.19 -18.74
N LEU A 251 -0.01 3.22 -17.47
CA LEU A 251 -0.83 2.79 -16.34
C LEU A 251 -1.62 4.00 -15.84
N LYS A 252 -2.95 3.89 -15.81
CA LYS A 252 -3.88 5.00 -15.57
C LYS A 252 -4.47 4.99 -14.16
N SER A 253 -4.75 3.81 -13.64
CA SER A 253 -5.13 3.61 -12.24
C SER A 253 -4.68 2.24 -11.76
N TRP A 254 -4.46 2.11 -10.46
CA TRP A 254 -4.17 0.83 -9.84
C TRP A 254 -4.70 0.78 -8.41
N GLU A 255 -5.48 -0.24 -8.12
CA GLU A 255 -5.93 -0.62 -6.80
C GLU A 255 -5.48 -2.04 -6.47
N PHE A 256 -4.98 -2.25 -5.25
CA PHE A 256 -4.66 -3.58 -4.74
C PHE A 256 -5.27 -3.78 -3.35
N SER A 257 -5.90 -4.94 -3.16
CA SER A 257 -6.48 -5.37 -1.89
C SER A 257 -6.14 -6.83 -1.59
N SER A 258 -5.92 -7.15 -0.32
CA SER A 258 -5.60 -8.50 0.14
C SER A 258 -6.14 -8.77 1.55
N THR A 259 -6.53 -10.02 1.82
CA THR A 259 -7.22 -10.40 3.08
C THR A 259 -6.28 -10.66 4.24
N LEU A 260 -5.08 -11.17 3.96
CA LEU A 260 -3.96 -11.18 4.89
C LEU A 260 -3.39 -9.77 4.92
N SER A 261 -3.38 -9.12 6.08
CA SER A 261 -2.54 -7.94 6.26
C SER A 261 -1.59 -8.15 7.40
N GLU A 262 -0.41 -7.58 7.21
CA GLU A 262 0.81 -7.90 7.93
C GLU A 262 0.59 -7.83 9.44
N LYS A 263 1.14 -8.82 10.15
CA LYS A 263 1.19 -8.80 11.62
C LYS A 263 2.02 -7.62 12.17
N ASN A 264 2.83 -6.93 11.36
CA ASN A 264 3.76 -5.90 11.82
C ASN A 264 3.44 -4.44 11.42
N SER A 265 2.64 -4.18 10.38
CA SER A 265 2.21 -2.80 10.02
C SER A 265 0.82 -2.43 10.54
N ARG A 266 -0.09 -3.41 10.73
CA ARG A 266 -1.45 -3.16 11.25
C ARG A 266 -1.50 -2.52 12.64
N ASN A 267 -0.41 -2.51 13.40
CA ASN A 267 -0.31 -1.79 14.66
C ASN A 267 0.47 -0.46 14.55
N ARG A 268 1.25 -0.18 13.51
CA ARG A 268 1.93 1.13 13.41
C ARG A 268 1.01 2.22 12.88
N ASP A 269 0.21 1.91 11.86
CA ASP A 269 -0.62 2.90 11.17
C ASP A 269 -1.92 3.25 11.91
N LYS A 270 -2.21 2.55 13.01
CA LYS A 270 -3.35 2.83 13.92
C LYS A 270 -2.93 3.27 15.31
N LYS A 271 -1.64 3.18 15.67
CA LYS A 271 -1.14 3.59 16.98
C LYS A 271 -0.65 5.03 16.93
N GLY A 272 -0.99 5.80 17.95
CA GLY A 272 -0.40 7.13 18.11
C GLY A 272 1.11 7.02 18.34
N LEU A 273 1.88 8.04 17.95
CA LEU A 273 3.34 8.07 18.12
C LEU A 273 3.77 7.65 19.54
N VAL A 274 3.11 8.17 20.58
CA VAL A 274 3.42 7.85 21.98
C VAL A 274 3.17 6.38 22.31
N GLU A 275 2.09 5.80 21.80
CA GLU A 275 1.76 4.39 22.00
C GLU A 275 2.78 3.47 21.34
N TRP A 276 3.20 3.80 20.11
CA TRP A 276 4.24 3.08 19.39
C TRP A 276 5.61 3.16 20.08
N VAL A 277 6.02 4.34 20.55
CA VAL A 277 7.28 4.48 21.30
C VAL A 277 7.22 3.73 22.64
N TRP A 278 6.03 3.61 23.25
CA TRP A 278 5.85 2.83 24.48
C TRP A 278 6.05 1.33 24.25
N ASP A 279 5.57 0.80 23.12
CA ASP A 279 5.83 -0.60 22.75
C ASP A 279 7.33 -0.86 22.60
N LEU A 280 8.06 0.06 21.95
CA LEU A 280 9.51 -0.03 21.78
C LEU A 280 10.25 0.06 23.13
N TYR A 281 9.76 0.86 24.06
CA TYR A 281 10.28 0.89 25.43
C TYR A 281 10.07 -0.46 26.12
N GLY A 282 8.88 -1.05 26.02
CA GLY A 282 8.53 -2.34 26.60
C GLY A 282 9.32 -3.53 26.00
N SER A 283 9.68 -3.44 24.71
CA SER A 283 10.51 -4.45 24.02
C SER A 283 12.01 -4.20 24.09
N ALA A 284 12.46 -3.11 24.74
CA ALA A 284 13.85 -2.68 24.79
C ALA A 284 14.50 -2.41 23.42
N GLU A 285 13.71 -1.86 22.48
CA GLU A 285 14.13 -1.52 21.10
C GLU A 285 14.08 -0.01 20.84
N LEU A 286 14.34 0.82 21.85
CA LEU A 286 14.18 2.29 21.79
C LEU A 286 14.96 2.96 20.65
N VAL A 287 16.12 2.43 20.26
CA VAL A 287 16.92 2.96 19.15
C VAL A 287 16.14 2.92 17.82
N ALA A 288 15.17 2.02 17.65
CA ALA A 288 14.31 1.97 16.48
C ALA A 288 13.33 3.16 16.39
N ALA A 289 13.16 3.93 17.48
CA ALA A 289 12.38 5.16 17.49
C ALA A 289 13.14 6.36 16.91
N VAL A 290 14.45 6.24 16.71
CA VAL A 290 15.30 7.32 16.20
C VAL A 290 15.11 7.47 14.69
N ASP A 291 14.90 8.71 14.24
CA ASP A 291 14.68 9.03 12.83
C ASP A 291 15.87 8.58 11.97
N GLU A 292 15.59 7.83 10.90
CA GLU A 292 16.58 7.31 9.96
C GLU A 292 17.45 8.41 9.33
N ARG A 293 16.93 9.65 9.23
CA ARG A 293 17.67 10.81 8.70
C ARG A 293 18.88 11.20 9.54
N LEU A 294 19.00 10.69 10.77
CA LEU A 294 20.18 10.85 11.61
C LEU A 294 21.32 9.88 11.22
N ASN A 295 21.12 8.97 10.26
CA ASN A 295 22.14 8.08 9.67
C ASN A 295 23.01 7.35 10.71
N SER A 296 22.45 6.99 11.86
CA SER A 296 23.18 6.40 12.99
C SER A 296 24.31 7.26 13.56
N GLU A 297 24.36 8.55 13.25
CA GLU A 297 25.30 9.54 13.80
C GLU A 297 24.78 10.13 15.12
N PHE A 298 24.45 9.28 16.09
CA PHE A 298 24.01 9.70 17.41
C PHE A 298 24.55 8.76 18.49
N ASP A 299 24.65 9.27 19.72
CA ASP A 299 24.98 8.46 20.88
C ASP A 299 23.72 7.71 21.34
N ALA A 300 23.79 6.37 21.38
CA ALA A 300 22.65 5.53 21.71
C ALA A 300 22.13 5.79 23.14
N ALA A 301 23.01 6.01 24.11
CA ALA A 301 22.61 6.26 25.49
C ALA A 301 21.91 7.63 25.63
N GLN A 302 22.35 8.64 24.88
CA GLN A 302 21.67 9.94 24.79
C GLN A 302 20.31 9.83 24.12
N ALA A 303 20.20 9.06 23.03
CA ALA A 303 18.94 8.85 22.34
C ALA A 303 17.93 8.11 23.23
N GLU A 304 18.34 7.02 23.87
CA GLU A 304 17.52 6.28 24.83
C GLU A 304 17.05 7.16 25.98
N CYS A 305 17.97 7.93 26.58
CA CYS A 305 17.66 8.87 27.66
C CYS A 305 16.61 9.91 27.21
N LEU A 306 16.80 10.50 26.02
CA LEU A 306 15.86 11.47 25.47
C LEU A 306 14.47 10.88 25.24
N ILE A 307 14.39 9.67 24.68
CA ILE A 307 13.13 8.99 24.40
C ILE A 307 12.41 8.62 25.70
N ILE A 308 13.11 8.08 26.70
CA ILE A 308 12.55 7.73 28.01
C ILE A 308 12.02 8.97 28.73
N VAL A 309 12.78 10.08 28.73
CA VAL A 309 12.31 11.36 29.28
C VAL A 309 11.10 11.89 28.50
N GLY A 310 11.08 11.71 27.17
CA GLY A 310 9.93 12.03 26.31
C GLY A 310 8.67 11.27 26.72
N LEU A 311 8.77 9.95 26.92
CA LEU A 311 7.68 9.11 27.42
C LEU A 311 7.22 9.54 28.83
N TRP A 312 8.16 9.87 29.71
CA TRP A 312 7.85 10.33 31.07
C TRP A 312 7.08 11.67 31.05
N CYS A 313 7.50 12.61 30.20
CA CYS A 313 6.79 13.86 29.95
C CYS A 313 5.39 13.66 29.35
N ALA A 314 5.24 12.64 28.49
CA ALA A 314 4.00 12.31 27.79
C ALA A 314 3.10 11.33 28.57
N HIS A 315 3.41 11.03 29.82
CA HIS A 315 2.71 10.01 30.60
C HIS A 315 1.18 10.24 30.60
N PRO A 316 0.33 9.21 30.34
CA PRO A 316 -1.13 9.35 30.28
C PRO A 316 -1.75 9.96 31.54
N ASP A 317 -1.27 9.56 32.72
CA ASP A 317 -1.59 10.20 34.01
C ASP A 317 -0.75 11.48 34.20
N PRO A 318 -1.38 12.67 34.29
CA PRO A 318 -0.69 13.93 34.51
C PRO A 318 0.11 13.99 35.83
N ASN A 319 -0.31 13.25 36.86
CA ASN A 319 0.36 13.26 38.16
C ASN A 319 1.68 12.51 38.17
N LEU A 320 1.91 11.66 37.16
CA LEU A 320 3.14 10.88 37.00
C LEU A 320 4.13 11.53 36.03
N ARG A 321 3.75 12.66 35.42
CA ARG A 321 4.66 13.46 34.57
C ARG A 321 5.68 14.20 35.44
N PRO A 322 6.94 14.34 35.00
CA PRO A 322 7.98 15.02 35.76
C PRO A 322 7.76 16.53 35.81
N LEU A 323 8.34 17.16 36.83
CA LEU A 323 8.65 18.58 36.74
C LEU A 323 9.75 18.79 35.70
N ILE A 324 9.69 19.92 35.00
CA ILE A 324 10.71 20.28 33.99
C ILE A 324 12.14 20.21 34.54
N ARG A 325 12.34 20.55 35.82
CA ARG A 325 13.64 20.43 36.50
C ARG A 325 14.13 18.98 36.57
N GLN A 326 13.25 18.03 36.88
CA GLN A 326 13.60 16.62 36.96
C GLN A 326 13.94 16.05 35.57
N ALA A 327 13.16 16.43 34.54
CA ALA A 327 13.45 16.04 33.17
C ALA A 327 14.84 16.51 32.72
N ILE A 328 15.19 17.78 33.00
CA ILE A 328 16.52 18.34 32.67
C ILE A 328 17.65 17.61 33.42
N GLN A 329 17.46 17.30 34.70
CA GLN A 329 18.47 16.57 35.48
C GLN A 329 18.77 15.18 34.89
N VAL A 330 17.74 14.46 34.44
CA VAL A 330 17.92 13.16 33.78
C VAL A 330 18.58 13.30 32.41
N LEU A 331 18.18 14.31 31.61
CA LEU A 331 18.80 14.60 30.31
C LEU A 331 20.29 14.97 30.43
N ASN A 332 20.69 15.59 31.54
CA ASN A 332 22.08 15.89 31.87
C ASN A 332 22.85 14.70 32.48
N PHE A 333 22.20 13.53 32.66
CA PHE A 333 22.76 12.37 33.35
C PHE A 333 23.16 12.64 34.82
N GLU A 334 22.57 13.64 35.45
CA GLU A 334 22.82 13.98 36.87
C GLU A 334 22.05 13.03 37.81
N VAL A 335 20.97 12.43 37.32
CA VAL A 335 20.08 11.52 38.04
C VAL A 335 19.80 10.29 37.18
N ALA A 336 19.59 9.13 37.81
CA ALA A 336 19.24 7.89 37.12
C ALA A 336 17.94 8.02 36.30
N MET A 337 17.86 7.27 35.20
CA MET A 337 16.68 7.24 34.34
C MET A 337 15.44 6.72 35.09
N PRO A 338 14.25 7.30 34.84
CA PRO A 338 13.02 6.83 35.47
C PRO A 338 12.65 5.44 34.95
N SER A 339 12.17 4.58 35.84
CA SER A 339 11.58 3.29 35.46
C SER A 339 10.10 3.48 35.14
N LEU A 340 9.76 3.52 33.86
CA LEU A 340 8.37 3.58 33.40
C LEU A 340 7.76 2.17 33.30
N PRO A 341 6.42 2.02 33.34
CA PRO A 341 5.75 0.76 33.06
C PRO A 341 6.10 0.20 31.66
N ASN A 342 6.28 -1.11 31.53
CA ASN A 342 6.61 -1.76 30.26
C ASN A 342 5.46 -1.77 29.22
N THR A 343 4.26 -1.31 29.60
CA THR A 343 3.09 -1.16 28.73
C THR A 343 2.40 0.15 29.02
N MET A 344 1.87 0.83 27.99
CA MET A 344 1.22 2.12 28.17
C MET A 344 0.01 2.02 29.12
N PRO A 345 -0.03 2.81 30.22
CA PRO A 345 -1.17 2.80 31.13
C PRO A 345 -2.38 3.53 30.52
N ASN A 346 -3.60 3.05 30.80
CA ASN A 346 -4.82 3.73 30.35
C ASN A 346 -4.96 5.11 31.02
N PRO A 347 -5.40 6.16 30.30
CA PRO A 347 -5.66 7.47 30.90
C PRO A 347 -6.71 7.37 32.01
N VAL A 348 -6.34 7.64 33.25
CA VAL A 348 -7.27 7.68 34.38
C VAL A 348 -7.84 9.10 34.47
N TYR A 349 -8.98 9.34 33.81
CA TYR A 349 -9.75 10.56 34.03
C TYR A 349 -10.66 10.35 35.23
N HIS A 350 -10.27 10.88 36.39
CA HIS A 350 -11.20 11.00 37.50
C HIS A 350 -12.26 12.05 37.13
N ALA A 351 -13.49 11.59 36.82
CA ALA A 351 -14.63 12.48 36.77
C ALA A 351 -14.80 13.13 38.16
N PRO A 352 -14.99 14.45 38.26
CA PRO A 352 -15.25 15.08 39.55
C PRO A 352 -16.50 14.46 40.15
N PHE A 353 -16.38 13.88 41.35
CA PHE A 353 -17.51 13.43 42.12
C PHE A 353 -18.41 14.63 42.43
N SER A 354 -19.62 14.65 41.87
CA SER A 354 -20.67 15.56 42.33
C SER A 354 -21.00 15.22 43.78
N THR A 355 -20.53 16.07 44.70
CA THR A 355 -20.89 15.99 46.12
C THR A 355 -22.38 16.26 46.26
N VAL A 356 -23.17 15.20 46.43
CA VAL A 356 -24.56 15.33 46.89
C VAL A 356 -24.52 15.66 48.38
N THR A 357 -24.74 16.93 48.72
CA THR A 357 -25.05 17.35 50.09
C THR A 357 -26.51 17.02 50.41
N PRO A 358 -26.81 16.35 51.53
CA PRO A 358 -28.18 16.19 51.99
C PRO A 358 -28.60 17.46 52.72
N VAL A 359 -29.60 18.17 52.20
CA VAL A 359 -30.26 19.27 52.92
C VAL A 359 -31.58 18.77 53.47
N SER A 360 -31.68 18.80 54.81
CA SER A 360 -32.87 18.52 55.58
C SER A 360 -33.99 19.55 55.35
N SER A 361 -35.20 19.04 55.43
CA SER A 361 -36.53 19.66 55.30
C SER A 361 -36.75 21.02 55.96
N THR A 362 -37.46 21.92 55.25
CA THR A 362 -38.65 22.62 55.78
C THR A 362 -39.62 23.00 54.65
N SER A 363 -40.89 22.97 55.01
CA SER A 363 -42.11 22.96 54.20
C SER A 363 -42.60 24.34 53.73
N ALA A 364 -43.16 24.40 52.52
CA ALA A 364 -44.39 25.16 52.25
C ALA A 364 -45.07 24.63 50.97
N ALA A 365 -46.34 24.27 51.11
CA ALA A 365 -47.20 23.69 50.08
C ALA A 365 -47.62 24.73 49.04
N SER A 366 -47.85 24.28 47.80
CA SER A 366 -48.97 24.72 46.93
C SER A 366 -49.08 23.78 45.70
N SER A 367 -50.22 23.09 45.63
CA SER A 367 -50.86 22.42 44.48
C SER A 367 -50.72 23.22 43.17
N THR A 368 -50.69 22.72 41.94
CA THR A 368 -51.47 21.67 41.21
C THR A 368 -50.94 21.76 39.77
N SER A 369 -50.70 20.70 38.99
CA SER A 369 -51.68 20.07 38.08
C SER A 369 -50.91 19.31 36.99
N ALA A 370 -51.51 18.23 36.51
CA ALA A 370 -50.98 17.30 35.52
C ALA A 370 -51.01 17.84 34.09
N ALA A 371 -50.10 17.36 33.22
CA ALA A 371 -50.44 16.87 31.88
C ALA A 371 -49.24 16.22 31.19
N SER A 372 -49.46 15.00 30.70
CA SER A 372 -48.65 14.22 29.78
C SER A 372 -48.88 14.62 28.33
N SER A 373 -47.86 14.53 27.47
CA SER A 373 -47.86 14.06 26.06
C SER A 373 -46.59 14.59 25.38
N SER A 374 -45.62 13.76 24.99
CA SER A 374 -45.55 12.73 23.93
C SER A 374 -45.23 13.27 22.53
N GLN A 375 -44.21 12.62 21.97
CA GLN A 375 -43.53 12.79 20.69
C GLN A 375 -44.45 12.77 19.46
N ALA A 376 -43.96 13.35 18.36
CA ALA A 376 -44.43 13.10 17.00
C ALA A 376 -43.31 12.49 16.15
N THR A 377 -43.60 11.32 15.58
CA THR A 377 -42.85 10.61 14.52
C THR A 377 -43.50 10.93 13.18
N ILE A 378 -42.72 11.15 12.12
CA ILE A 378 -43.21 11.28 10.74
C ILE A 378 -42.71 10.11 9.90
N SER A 379 -43.62 9.44 9.22
CA SER A 379 -43.41 8.46 8.16
C SER A 379 -44.00 8.97 6.84
N TYR A 380 -43.28 8.79 5.73
CA TYR A 380 -43.70 9.18 4.39
C TYR A 380 -44.11 7.95 3.55
N THR A 381 -45.24 8.05 2.84
CA THR A 381 -45.69 7.13 1.79
C THR A 381 -45.75 7.83 0.44
N SER A 382 -45.29 7.12 -0.59
CA SER A 382 -45.37 7.47 -2.02
C SER A 382 -46.79 7.32 -2.58
N LYS A 383 -47.17 8.20 -3.52
CA LYS A 383 -48.34 8.04 -4.40
C LYS A 383 -47.93 8.23 -5.86
N ASN A 384 -48.30 7.23 -6.66
CA ASN A 384 -48.39 7.27 -8.13
C ASN A 384 -49.49 8.23 -8.60
N PHE A 385 -49.28 8.83 -9.78
CA PHE A 385 -50.35 9.13 -10.73
C PHE A 385 -49.81 8.97 -12.15
N GLY A 386 -50.55 8.22 -12.97
CA GLY A 386 -50.32 8.15 -14.42
C GLY A 386 -51.28 9.07 -15.16
N ARG A 387 -50.84 9.53 -16.34
CA ARG A 387 -51.54 9.33 -17.62
C ARG A 387 -50.56 9.51 -18.76
#